data_AF-A0A9N8VIP1-F1
#
_entry.id   AF-A0A9N8VIP1-F1
#
_cell.length_a   1.000
_cell.length_b   1.000
_cell.length_c   1.000
_cell.angle_alpha   90.00
_cell.angle_beta   90.00
_cell.angle_gamma   90.00
#
_symmetry.space_group_name_H-M   'P 1'
#
loop_
_entity.id
_entity.type
_entity.pdbx_description
1 polymer ?
#
loop_
_entity_poly.entity_id
_entity_poly.type
_entity_poly.pdbx_seq_one_letter_code
_entity_poly.pdbx_strand_id
1 'polypeptide(L)'
;MQCTETSKRWFAAILDVTLILAMFLCPALGIAKIELFKESNGEIHFNNIIEHGYVIISLIMPCVVILIATGKCNWGIQTPPDRLRSLLIAWPIFWLGISIAYTVLTINEMGDIPFSCPSDYSYSSTTIRTACQVRAANLISMWILEAISIIFVVAVFANWLPKPRERVPLQRSRNAARLLKTTKNSNEEQIMDIDA
;
A
#
# COMPACT_ATOMS: atom_id res chain seq x y z
N MET A 1 24.21 15.45 -13.63
CA MET A 1 22.91 15.57 -12.93
C MET A 1 21.95 14.41 -13.18
N GLN A 2 22.14 13.57 -14.21
CA GLN A 2 21.27 12.40 -14.52
C GLN A 2 21.37 11.23 -13.51
N CYS A 3 22.53 11.03 -12.89
CA CYS A 3 22.79 9.90 -11.99
C CYS A 3 21.99 9.97 -10.65
N THR A 4 21.70 11.19 -10.17
CA THR A 4 20.90 11.39 -8.96
C THR A 4 19.42 11.11 -9.19
N GLU A 5 18.91 11.26 -10.41
CA GLU A 5 17.49 11.08 -10.71
C GLU A 5 17.15 9.59 -10.93
N THR A 6 18.06 8.82 -11.52
CA THR A 6 17.91 7.36 -11.65
C THR A 6 17.97 6.67 -10.30
N SER A 7 18.90 7.08 -9.42
CA SER A 7 18.99 6.55 -8.05
C SER A 7 17.70 6.74 -7.25
N LYS A 8 17.10 7.95 -7.29
CA LYS A 8 15.81 8.24 -6.64
C LYS A 8 14.66 7.36 -7.16
N ARG A 9 14.65 7.04 -8.45
CA ARG A 9 13.62 6.18 -9.06
C ARG A 9 13.73 4.74 -8.59
N TRP A 10 14.95 4.19 -8.51
CA TRP A 10 15.17 2.86 -7.96
C TRP A 10 14.80 2.77 -6.49
N PHE A 11 15.22 3.76 -5.69
CA PHE A 11 14.83 3.86 -4.28
C PHE A 11 13.31 3.88 -4.10
N ALA A 12 12.61 4.73 -4.85
CA ALA A 12 11.14 4.80 -4.80
C ALA A 12 10.48 3.48 -5.22
N ALA A 13 10.97 2.84 -6.29
CA ALA A 13 10.42 1.58 -6.76
C ALA A 13 10.60 0.45 -5.74
N ILE A 14 11.79 0.34 -5.12
CA ILE A 14 12.04 -0.65 -4.07
C ILE A 14 11.09 -0.40 -2.90
N LEU A 15 11.00 0.84 -2.42
CA LEU A 15 10.15 1.22 -1.31
C LEU A 15 8.67 0.91 -1.57
N ASP A 16 8.16 1.27 -2.75
CA ASP A 16 6.78 0.99 -3.18
C ASP A 16 6.50 -0.51 -3.25
N VAL A 17 7.41 -1.29 -3.86
CA VAL A 17 7.26 -2.75 -3.96
C VAL A 17 7.26 -3.40 -2.58
N THR A 18 8.18 -3.01 -1.69
CA THR A 18 8.23 -3.53 -0.32
C THR A 18 6.96 -3.18 0.45
N LEU A 19 6.47 -1.94 0.32
CA LEU A 19 5.22 -1.51 0.96
C LEU A 19 4.02 -2.33 0.47
N ILE A 20 3.91 -2.56 -0.84
CA ILE A 20 2.85 -3.38 -1.42
C ILE A 20 2.91 -4.83 -0.90
N LEU A 21 4.09 -5.45 -0.90
CA LEU A 21 4.25 -6.81 -0.39
C LEU A 21 3.87 -6.90 1.09
N ALA A 22 4.31 -5.95 1.92
CA ALA A 22 3.97 -5.89 3.34
C ALA A 22 2.46 -5.72 3.56
N MET A 23 1.79 -4.92 2.73
CA MET A 23 0.33 -4.72 2.79
C MET A 23 -0.47 -6.02 2.56
N PHE A 24 0.02 -6.94 1.73
CA PHE A 24 -0.64 -8.25 1.54
C PHE A 24 -0.21 -9.29 2.57
N LEU A 25 1.02 -9.20 3.07
CA LEU A 25 1.54 -10.13 4.06
C LEU A 25 0.80 -10.03 5.41
N CYS A 26 0.48 -8.81 5.86
CA CYS A 26 -0.23 -8.60 7.13
C CYS A 26 -1.61 -9.30 7.22
N PRO A 27 -2.54 -9.11 6.26
CA PRO A 27 -3.82 -9.82 6.30
C PRO A 27 -3.66 -11.33 6.09
N ALA A 28 -2.68 -11.79 5.29
CA ALA A 28 -2.42 -13.23 5.12
C ALA A 28 -1.99 -13.89 6.44
N LEU A 29 -1.08 -13.25 7.19
CA LEU A 29 -0.68 -13.72 8.53
C LEU A 29 -1.82 -13.64 9.55
N GLY A 30 -2.67 -12.61 9.46
CA GLY A 30 -3.88 -12.50 10.28
C GLY A 30 -4.87 -13.65 10.03
N ILE A 31 -5.10 -14.03 8.77
CA ILE A 31 -5.94 -15.18 8.41
C ILE A 31 -5.33 -16.48 8.93
N ALA A 32 -4.04 -16.71 8.69
CA ALA A 32 -3.33 -17.90 9.17
C ALA A 32 -3.39 -18.03 10.70
N LYS A 33 -3.29 -16.90 11.42
CA LYS A 33 -3.44 -16.86 12.88
C LYS A 33 -4.83 -17.35 13.32
N ILE A 34 -5.90 -16.83 12.68
CA ILE A 34 -7.29 -17.20 13.00
C ILE A 34 -7.54 -18.70 12.75
N GLU A 35 -7.02 -19.25 11.66
CA GLU A 35 -7.16 -20.68 11.34
C GLU A 35 -6.49 -21.57 12.40
N LEU A 36 -5.23 -21.27 12.76
CA LEU A 36 -4.50 -22.01 13.79
C LEU A 36 -5.16 -21.91 15.18
N PHE A 37 -5.71 -20.76 15.52
CA PHE A 37 -6.40 -20.59 16.80
C PHE A 37 -7.71 -21.38 16.85
N LYS A 38 -8.43 -21.53 15.73
CA LYS A 38 -9.60 -22.42 15.64
C LYS A 38 -9.23 -23.90 15.79
N GLU A 39 -8.09 -24.31 15.22
CA GLU A 39 -7.59 -25.68 15.35
C GLU A 39 -7.15 -26.04 16.76
N SER A 40 -6.85 -25.06 17.62
CA SER A 40 -6.46 -25.29 19.02
C SER A 40 -7.61 -25.78 19.93
N ASN A 41 -8.82 -25.98 19.40
CA ASN A 41 -10.00 -26.50 20.13
C ASN A 41 -10.30 -25.76 21.47
N GLY A 42 -9.98 -24.47 21.54
CA GLY A 42 -10.25 -23.62 22.70
C GLY A 42 -9.11 -23.56 23.73
N GLU A 43 -7.96 -24.16 23.45
CA GLU A 43 -6.77 -24.02 24.32
C GLU A 43 -6.22 -22.60 24.30
N ILE A 44 -6.34 -21.90 23.17
CA ILE A 44 -6.03 -20.48 23.03
C ILE A 44 -7.33 -19.68 23.05
N HIS A 45 -7.57 -18.92 24.11
CA HIS A 45 -8.69 -17.97 24.16
C HIS A 45 -8.33 -16.68 23.43
N PHE A 46 -8.96 -16.47 22.27
CA PHE A 46 -8.79 -15.26 21.48
C PHE A 46 -10.11 -14.53 21.27
N ASN A 47 -10.03 -13.20 21.09
CA ASN A 47 -11.21 -12.40 20.83
C ASN A 47 -11.50 -12.35 19.32
N ASN A 48 -12.50 -13.15 18.90
CA ASN A 48 -12.96 -13.21 17.51
C ASN A 48 -13.23 -11.83 16.89
N ILE A 49 -13.78 -10.88 17.65
CA ILE A 49 -14.14 -9.54 17.14
C ILE A 49 -12.86 -8.76 16.78
N ILE A 50 -11.83 -8.85 17.63
CA ILE A 50 -10.59 -8.11 17.45
C ILE A 50 -9.81 -8.66 16.25
N GLU A 51 -9.69 -9.99 16.14
CA GLU A 51 -8.95 -10.62 15.04
C GLU A 51 -9.62 -10.38 13.68
N HIS A 52 -10.94 -10.59 13.57
CA HIS A 52 -11.65 -10.34 12.32
C HIS A 52 -11.68 -8.85 11.99
N GLY A 53 -11.82 -7.97 12.99
CA GLY A 53 -11.74 -6.53 12.82
C GLY A 53 -10.38 -6.10 12.24
N TYR A 54 -9.27 -6.61 12.79
CA TYR A 54 -7.93 -6.37 12.27
C TYR A 54 -7.79 -6.81 10.80
N VAL A 55 -8.20 -8.04 10.47
CA VAL A 55 -8.10 -8.56 9.09
C VAL A 55 -8.94 -7.73 8.12
N ILE A 56 -10.18 -7.38 8.48
CA ILE A 56 -11.06 -6.55 7.64
C ILE A 56 -10.41 -5.18 7.38
N ILE A 57 -9.94 -4.50 8.42
CA ILE A 57 -9.31 -3.17 8.27
C ILE A 57 -8.01 -3.28 7.45
N SER A 58 -7.21 -4.34 7.66
CA SER A 58 -5.98 -4.61 6.90
C SER A 58 -6.24 -4.78 5.39
N LEU A 59 -7.41 -5.32 5.01
CA LEU A 59 -7.78 -5.53 3.61
C LEU A 59 -8.27 -4.28 2.90
N ILE A 60 -8.65 -3.21 3.61
CA ILE A 60 -9.20 -1.99 3.02
C ILE A 60 -8.18 -1.35 2.06
N MET A 61 -6.93 -1.13 2.49
CA MET A 61 -5.94 -0.48 1.64
C MET A 61 -5.52 -1.28 0.42
N PRO A 62 -5.20 -2.59 0.52
CA PRO A 62 -4.99 -3.44 -0.65
C PRO A 62 -6.14 -3.33 -1.65
N CYS A 63 -7.39 -3.38 -1.17
CA CYS A 63 -8.57 -3.20 -2.03
C CYS A 63 -8.59 -1.83 -2.71
N VAL A 64 -8.34 -0.74 -1.98
CA VAL A 64 -8.26 0.62 -2.55
C VAL A 64 -7.18 0.71 -3.63
N VAL A 65 -5.99 0.15 -3.39
CA VAL A 65 -4.88 0.13 -4.37
C VAL A 65 -5.26 -0.64 -5.63
N ILE A 66 -5.88 -1.82 -5.48
CA ILE A 66 -6.37 -2.63 -6.61
C ILE A 66 -7.44 -1.89 -7.39
N LEU A 67 -8.41 -1.27 -6.73
CA LEU A 67 -9.49 -0.50 -7.38
C LEU A 67 -8.93 0.69 -8.17
N ILE A 68 -7.94 1.39 -7.62
CA ILE A 68 -7.26 2.49 -8.33
C ILE A 68 -6.48 1.97 -9.53
N ALA A 69 -5.78 0.84 -9.40
CA ALA A 69 -5.01 0.26 -10.49
C ALA A 69 -5.92 -0.25 -11.62
N THR A 70 -6.97 -1.00 -11.30
CA THR A 70 -7.90 -1.59 -12.27
C THR A 70 -8.86 -0.56 -12.87
N GLY A 71 -9.34 0.42 -12.10
CA GLY A 71 -10.19 1.51 -12.59
C GLY A 71 -9.48 2.41 -13.61
N LYS A 72 -8.16 2.57 -13.48
CA LYS A 72 -7.34 3.24 -14.50
C LYS A 72 -7.29 2.45 -15.81
N CYS A 73 -7.11 1.13 -15.73
CA CYS A 73 -6.99 0.26 -16.92
C CYS A 73 -8.34 0.10 -17.64
N ASN A 74 -9.43 -0.08 -16.89
CA ASN A 74 -10.71 -0.49 -17.47
C ASN A 74 -11.61 0.70 -17.82
N TRP A 75 -11.67 1.72 -16.96
CA TRP A 75 -12.72 2.77 -17.03
C TRP A 75 -12.16 4.18 -17.27
N GLY A 76 -10.85 4.31 -17.47
CA GLY A 76 -10.19 5.60 -17.67
C GLY A 76 -10.34 6.55 -16.47
N ILE A 77 -10.64 6.01 -15.27
CA ILE A 77 -10.79 6.81 -14.05
C ILE A 77 -9.42 7.39 -13.69
N GLN A 78 -9.30 8.71 -13.85
CA GLN A 78 -8.09 9.43 -13.52
C GLN A 78 -8.21 9.98 -12.10
N THR A 79 -7.76 9.18 -11.13
CA THR A 79 -7.65 9.64 -9.74
C THR A 79 -6.63 10.79 -9.69
N PRO A 80 -6.96 11.95 -9.10
CA PRO A 80 -6.02 13.04 -8.95
C PRO A 80 -4.81 12.56 -8.15
N PRO A 81 -3.57 12.81 -8.62
CA PRO A 81 -2.36 12.37 -7.91
C PRO A 81 -2.30 12.94 -6.49
N ASP A 82 -2.86 14.14 -6.28
CA ASP A 82 -2.90 14.79 -4.96
C ASP A 82 -3.81 14.07 -3.96
N ARG A 83 -4.93 13.50 -4.40
CA ARG A 83 -5.83 12.73 -3.51
C ARG A 83 -5.17 11.43 -3.06
N LEU A 84 -4.54 10.71 -3.98
CA LEU A 84 -3.81 9.47 -3.66
C LEU A 84 -2.65 9.77 -2.70
N ARG A 85 -1.89 10.83 -2.96
CA ARG A 85 -0.80 11.26 -2.09
C ARG A 85 -1.29 11.62 -0.68
N SER A 86 -2.39 12.36 -0.57
CA SER A 86 -2.98 12.70 0.73
C SER A 86 -3.43 11.47 1.51
N LEU A 87 -4.10 10.51 0.84
CA LEU A 87 -4.50 9.24 1.45
C LEU A 87 -3.29 8.42 1.93
N LEU A 88 -2.21 8.34 1.13
CA LEU A 88 -0.99 7.63 1.51
C LEU A 88 -0.24 8.29 2.67
N ILE A 89 -0.42 9.60 2.92
CA ILE A 89 0.18 10.30 4.06
C ILE A 89 -0.70 10.18 5.31
N ALA A 90 -2.02 10.22 5.17
CA ALA A 90 -2.94 10.12 6.31
C ALA A 90 -3.08 8.68 6.82
N TRP A 91 -2.97 7.68 5.93
CA TRP A 91 -3.14 6.28 6.28
C TRP A 91 -2.19 5.77 7.37
N PRO A 92 -0.86 6.03 7.32
CA PRO A 92 0.07 5.56 8.35
C PRO A 92 -0.29 6.07 9.76
N ILE A 93 -0.78 7.31 9.88
CA ILE A 93 -1.21 7.86 11.19
C ILE A 93 -2.41 7.07 11.73
N PHE A 94 -3.38 6.76 10.87
CA PHE A 94 -4.51 5.92 11.24
C PHE A 94 -4.06 4.49 11.59
N TRP A 95 -3.17 3.92 10.78
CA TRP A 95 -2.63 2.57 10.95
C TRP A 95 -1.81 2.42 12.22
N LEU A 96 -1.06 3.45 12.63
CA LEU A 96 -0.35 3.49 13.90
C LEU A 96 -1.29 3.29 15.09
N GLY A 97 -2.45 3.98 15.08
CA GLY A 97 -3.46 3.82 16.11
C GLY A 97 -4.01 2.39 16.18
N ILE A 98 -4.31 1.80 15.02
CA ILE A 98 -4.74 0.39 14.91
C ILE A 98 -3.65 -0.56 15.41
N SER A 99 -2.39 -0.32 15.05
CA SER A 99 -1.24 -1.15 15.43
C SER A 99 -1.01 -1.15 16.94
N ILE A 100 -1.08 0.03 17.57
CA ILE A 100 -0.98 0.17 19.03
C ILE A 100 -2.15 -0.53 19.70
N ALA A 101 -3.38 -0.25 19.27
CA ALA A 101 -4.58 -0.86 19.86
C ALA A 101 -4.55 -2.39 19.74
N TYR A 102 -4.23 -2.93 18.56
CA TYR A 102 -4.12 -4.37 18.32
C TYR A 102 -3.03 -4.99 19.20
N THR A 103 -1.85 -4.37 19.29
CA THR A 103 -0.75 -4.85 20.15
C THR A 103 -1.20 -4.94 21.61
N VAL A 104 -1.82 -3.88 22.15
CA VAL A 104 -2.28 -3.84 23.55
C VAL A 104 -3.36 -4.89 23.81
N LEU A 105 -4.31 -5.04 22.88
CA LEU A 105 -5.42 -5.96 23.04
C LEU A 105 -5.03 -7.44 22.89
N THR A 106 -3.92 -7.73 22.19
CA THR A 106 -3.47 -9.10 21.90
C THR A 106 -2.19 -9.50 22.67
N ILE A 107 -1.64 -8.63 23.51
CA ILE A 107 -0.38 -8.89 24.22
C ILE A 107 -0.43 -10.12 25.14
N ASN A 108 -1.59 -10.38 25.76
CA ASN A 108 -1.79 -11.45 26.74
C ASN A 108 -2.57 -12.65 26.18
N GLU A 109 -2.77 -12.75 24.87
CA GLU A 109 -3.63 -13.78 24.27
C GLU A 109 -3.09 -15.22 24.38
N MET A 110 -1.79 -15.37 24.67
CA MET A 110 -1.14 -16.68 24.85
C MET A 110 -0.71 -16.95 26.30
N GLY A 111 -1.21 -16.18 27.26
CA GLY A 111 -0.82 -16.33 28.68
C GLY A 111 0.69 -16.21 28.86
N ASP A 112 1.30 -17.25 29.44
CA ASP A 112 2.72 -17.27 29.81
C ASP A 112 3.67 -17.63 28.67
N ILE A 113 3.17 -17.93 27.47
CA ILE A 113 4.04 -18.25 26.33
C ILE A 113 4.82 -17.00 25.91
N PRO A 114 6.17 -17.04 25.94
CA PRO A 114 6.99 -15.89 25.57
C PRO A 114 6.88 -15.56 24.08
N PHE A 115 6.94 -14.27 23.75
CA PHE A 115 6.80 -13.75 22.39
C PHE A 115 7.84 -14.31 21.39
N SER A 116 9.03 -14.67 21.86
CA SER A 116 10.10 -15.23 21.02
C SER A 116 9.85 -16.68 20.57
N CYS A 117 8.81 -17.33 21.10
CA CYS A 117 8.44 -18.71 20.78
C CYS A 117 9.64 -19.70 20.80
N PRO A 118 10.38 -19.79 21.92
CA PRO A 118 11.64 -20.52 21.98
C PRO A 118 11.37 -22.03 21.98
N SER A 119 12.26 -22.82 21.39
CA SER A 119 12.04 -24.25 21.17
C SER A 119 12.06 -25.11 22.43
N ASP A 120 12.60 -24.59 23.52
CA ASP A 120 12.72 -25.22 24.84
C ASP A 120 11.51 -24.95 25.74
N TYR A 121 10.55 -24.13 25.32
CA TYR A 121 9.30 -23.94 26.06
C TYR A 121 8.41 -25.19 26.00
N SER A 122 7.74 -25.51 27.11
CA SER A 122 6.85 -26.66 27.23
C SER A 122 5.49 -26.41 26.56
N TYR A 123 5.47 -26.43 25.22
CA TYR A 123 4.23 -26.38 24.45
C TYR A 123 3.42 -27.66 24.65
N SER A 124 2.11 -27.52 24.85
CA SER A 124 1.17 -28.64 24.90
C SER A 124 1.00 -29.34 23.54
N SER A 125 1.17 -28.61 22.44
CA SER A 125 1.11 -29.17 21.09
C SER A 125 2.01 -28.43 20.10
N THR A 126 2.33 -29.09 18.99
CA THR A 126 3.02 -28.46 17.85
C THR A 126 2.17 -27.34 17.23
N THR A 127 0.85 -27.47 17.22
CA THR A 127 -0.09 -26.45 16.77
C THR A 127 0.07 -25.16 17.56
N ILE A 128 0.22 -25.23 18.88
CA ILE A 128 0.39 -24.04 19.73
C ILE A 128 1.74 -23.37 19.50
N ARG A 129 2.79 -24.16 19.27
CA ARG A 129 4.08 -23.60 18.88
C ARG A 129 3.99 -22.84 17.55
N THR A 130 3.34 -23.41 16.55
CA THR A 130 3.12 -22.75 15.25
C THR A 130 2.25 -21.50 15.41
N ALA A 131 1.19 -21.58 16.21
CA ALA A 131 0.31 -20.46 16.52
C ALA A 131 1.09 -19.30 17.17
N CYS A 132 2.03 -19.60 18.08
CA CYS A 132 2.94 -18.61 18.66
C CYS A 132 3.79 -17.93 17.58
N GLN A 133 4.41 -18.73 16.71
CA GLN A 133 5.27 -18.20 15.65
C GLN A 133 4.50 -17.31 14.66
N VAL A 134 3.30 -17.73 14.26
CA VAL A 134 2.44 -16.96 13.36
C VAL A 134 1.96 -15.67 14.02
N ARG A 135 1.61 -15.70 15.31
CA ARG A 135 1.31 -14.49 16.09
C ARG A 135 2.49 -13.52 16.10
N ALA A 136 3.69 -14.00 16.43
CA ALA A 136 4.89 -13.17 16.47
C ALA A 136 5.19 -12.57 15.09
N ALA A 137 5.10 -13.39 14.03
CA ALA A 137 5.27 -12.95 12.66
C ALA A 137 4.23 -11.90 12.24
N ASN A 138 2.96 -12.07 12.61
CA ASN A 138 1.90 -11.10 12.33
C ASN A 138 2.21 -9.75 13.00
N LEU A 139 2.58 -9.76 14.28
CA LEU A 139 2.92 -8.54 15.01
C LEU A 139 4.15 -7.85 14.42
N ILE A 140 5.23 -8.61 14.14
CA ILE A 140 6.44 -8.09 13.51
C ILE A 140 6.11 -7.51 12.12
N SER A 141 5.34 -8.21 11.30
CA SER A 141 4.95 -7.76 9.96
C SER A 141 4.17 -6.44 10.03
N MET A 142 3.23 -6.32 10.97
CA MET A 142 2.45 -5.10 11.18
C MET A 142 3.34 -3.90 11.53
N TRP A 143 4.31 -4.08 12.44
CA TRP A 143 5.26 -3.02 12.82
C TRP A 143 6.28 -2.70 11.72
N ILE A 144 6.69 -3.68 10.93
CA ILE A 144 7.52 -3.45 9.73
C ILE A 144 6.76 -2.62 8.71
N LEU A 145 5.48 -2.93 8.45
CA LEU A 145 4.62 -2.14 7.57
C LEU A 145 4.51 -0.70 8.05
N GLU A 146 4.32 -0.48 9.36
CA GLU A 146 4.27 0.85 9.96
C GLU A 146 5.61 1.60 9.77
N ALA A 147 6.74 0.97 10.07
CA ALA A 147 8.06 1.57 9.91
C ALA A 147 8.34 1.97 8.44
N ILE A 148 8.03 1.10 7.48
CA ILE A 148 8.18 1.39 6.04
C ILE A 148 7.26 2.53 5.63
N SER A 149 6.04 2.57 6.14
CA SER A 149 5.07 3.63 5.87
C SER A 149 5.57 4.99 6.38
N ILE A 150 6.16 5.04 7.58
CA ILE A 150 6.78 6.26 8.12
C ILE A 150 7.96 6.69 7.24
N ILE A 151 8.84 5.77 6.84
CA ILE A 151 9.96 6.06 5.94
C ILE A 151 9.45 6.64 4.62
N PHE A 152 8.37 6.09 4.07
CA PHE A 152 7.72 6.60 2.86
C PHE A 152 7.25 8.04 3.05
N VAL A 153 6.53 8.35 4.13
CA VAL A 153 6.08 9.71 4.44
C VAL A 153 7.26 10.68 4.59
N VAL A 154 8.32 10.28 5.29
CA VAL A 154 9.54 11.09 5.42
C VAL A 154 10.18 11.34 4.05
N ALA A 155 10.29 10.32 3.20
CA ALA A 155 10.84 10.45 1.85
C ALA A 155 10.01 11.40 0.96
N VAL A 156 8.69 11.43 1.15
CA VAL A 156 7.78 12.38 0.48
C VAL A 156 8.09 13.82 0.91
N PHE A 157 8.21 14.08 2.21
CA PHE A 157 8.48 15.44 2.74
C PHE A 157 9.91 15.91 2.45
N ALA A 158 10.88 14.99 2.47
CA ALA A 158 12.28 15.28 2.17
C ALA A 158 12.57 15.47 0.66
N ASN A 159 11.57 15.34 -0.22
CA ASN A 159 11.72 15.38 -1.68
C ASN A 159 12.74 14.35 -2.21
N TRP A 160 12.80 13.19 -1.57
CA TRP A 160 13.64 12.05 -1.99
C TRP A 160 12.98 11.24 -3.10
N LEU A 161 11.65 11.29 -3.17
CA LEU A 161 10.90 10.68 -4.25
C LEU A 161 10.97 11.52 -5.54
N PRO A 162 10.99 10.88 -6.72
CA PRO A 162 10.93 11.60 -7.99
C PRO A 162 9.64 12.41 -8.09
N LYS A 163 9.73 13.67 -8.52
CA LYS A 163 8.53 14.47 -8.80
C LYS A 163 7.74 13.78 -9.92
N PRO A 164 6.40 13.67 -9.80
CA PRO A 164 5.60 13.15 -10.90
C PRO A 164 5.89 13.98 -12.14
N ARG A 165 6.22 13.31 -13.26
CA ARG A 165 6.37 13.99 -14.54
C ARG A 165 5.08 14.75 -14.81
N GLU A 166 5.17 16.07 -14.92
CA GLU A 166 4.05 16.92 -15.29
C GLU A 166 3.55 16.41 -16.64
N ARG A 167 2.44 15.66 -16.63
CA ARG A 167 1.81 15.22 -17.87
C ARG A 167 1.24 16.48 -18.48
N VAL A 168 1.87 16.97 -19.55
CA VAL A 168 1.28 18.00 -20.41
C VAL A 168 -0.16 17.55 -20.67
N PRO A 169 -1.18 18.30 -20.23
CA PRO A 169 -2.54 17.82 -20.29
C PRO A 169 -2.85 17.47 -21.74
N LEU A 170 -3.36 16.27 -21.97
CA LEU A 170 -3.73 15.76 -23.31
C LEU A 170 -4.63 16.76 -24.06
N GLN A 171 -5.38 17.58 -23.32
CA GLN A 171 -6.15 18.73 -23.78
C GLN A 171 -5.30 19.77 -24.54
N ARG A 172 -4.11 20.13 -24.02
CA ARG A 172 -3.21 21.10 -24.64
C ARG A 172 -2.57 20.54 -25.92
N SER A 173 -2.31 19.23 -25.95
CA SER A 173 -1.84 18.53 -27.16
C SER A 173 -2.93 18.43 -28.23
N ARG A 174 -4.20 18.16 -27.86
CA ARG A 174 -5.33 18.18 -28.80
C ARG A 174 -5.62 19.59 -29.32
N ASN A 175 -5.54 20.59 -28.46
CA ASN A 175 -5.77 21.99 -28.84
C ASN A 175 -4.65 22.49 -29.77
N ALA A 176 -3.39 22.13 -29.50
CA ALA A 176 -2.28 22.40 -30.41
C ALA A 176 -2.45 21.70 -31.77
N ALA A 177 -2.87 20.43 -31.77
CA ALA A 177 -3.14 19.69 -33.00
C ALA A 177 -4.33 20.26 -33.80
N ARG A 178 -5.38 20.75 -33.13
CA ARG A 178 -6.49 21.45 -33.77
C ARG A 178 -6.05 22.77 -34.38
N LEU A 179 -5.29 23.58 -33.63
CA LEU A 179 -4.77 24.87 -34.12
C LEU A 179 -3.89 24.67 -35.36
N LEU A 180 -2.98 23.69 -35.34
CA LEU A 180 -2.16 23.34 -36.51
C LEU A 180 -3.01 22.93 -37.72
N LYS A 181 -4.08 22.17 -37.50
CA LYS A 181 -5.00 21.78 -38.57
C LYS A 181 -5.77 22.98 -39.13
N THR A 182 -6.23 23.90 -38.27
CA THR A 182 -6.92 25.12 -38.72
C THR A 182 -6.00 26.05 -39.49
N THR A 183 -4.75 26.23 -39.05
CA THR A 183 -3.76 27.04 -39.76
C THR A 183 -3.39 26.43 -41.12
N LYS A 184 -3.26 25.10 -41.21
CA LYS A 184 -3.00 24.43 -42.48
C LYS A 184 -4.13 24.67 -43.49
N ASN A 185 -5.38 24.51 -43.08
CA ASN A 185 -6.54 24.71 -43.95
C ASN A 185 -6.64 26.17 -44.43
N SER A 186 -6.38 27.15 -43.56
CA SER A 186 -6.41 28.57 -43.93
C SER A 186 -5.34 28.95 -44.97
N ASN A 187 -4.18 28.28 -44.93
CA ASN A 187 -3.11 28.52 -45.90
C ASN A 187 -3.40 27.87 -47.25
N GLU A 188 -4.08 26.71 -47.28
CA GLU A 188 -4.50 26.06 -48.53
C GLU A 188 -5.58 26.88 -49.26
N GLU A 189 -6.47 27.55 -48.53
CA GLU A 189 -7.52 28.42 -49.08
C GLU A 189 -6.94 29.71 -49.69
N GLN A 190 -5.96 30.35 -49.03
CA GLN A 190 -5.26 31.53 -49.58
C GLN A 190 -4.41 31.23 -50.83
N ILE A 191 -3.93 30.01 -51.02
CA ILE A 191 -3.15 29.63 -52.21
C ILE A 191 -4.05 29.50 -53.44
N MET A 192 -5.30 29.03 -53.28
CA MET A 192 -6.25 28.93 -54.40
C MET A 192 -6.76 30.29 -54.92
N ASP A 193 -6.82 31.31 -54.07
CA ASP A 193 -7.26 32.65 -54.46
C ASP A 193 -6.20 33.47 -55.22
N ILE A 194 -4.93 33.03 -55.23
CA ILE A 194 -3.83 33.71 -55.94
C ILE A 194 -3.68 33.18 -57.38
N ASP A 195 -4.20 31.98 -57.66
CA ASP A 195 -4.08 31.30 -58.96
C ASP A 195 -5.35 31.44 -59.84
N ALA A 196 -6.32 32.28 -59.44
CA ALA A 196 -7.56 32.59 -60.17
C ALA A 196 -7.56 34.01 -60.75
#